data_AF-A0A814XQW3-F1
#
_entry.id   AF-A0A814XQW3-F1
#
_cell.length_a   1.000
_cell.length_b   1.000
_cell.length_c   1.000
_cell.angle_alpha   90.00
_cell.angle_beta   90.00
_cell.angle_gamma   90.00
#
_symmetry.space_group_name_H-M   'P 1'
#
loop_
_entity.id
_entity.type
_entity.pdbx_description
1 polymer ?
#
loop_
_entity_poly.entity_id
_entity_poly.type
_entity_poly.pdbx_seq_one_letter_code
_entity_poly.pdbx_strand_id
1 'polypeptide(L)'
;MAMIVNGTCGLFGLYSIVYFAYYVIVISIILPTIMGVYGTLAFRNMRRLHTRVRPMGNSNNECPVVDRIHRADRHLLIMTVSEAVVCVVSTSIYPIVYMETALTGFIGINKSPERIQIENFMLNVGSFLLYFNNAAPFYTYLLVSSAFRQHIKQYMMKLASPFTGRPVTTMQITIPQIGLAVVDNNLMAVGGFDKICESIKLLEKVGADFIIIPSNTPHFAIDIIKKNSPLKVINLIEIVADECHRKGFSKVLVLGIKLTMQGGLYNDILRSKNITSIIPTDNICDKIEDLIKNEIIPSQINSTTVEDIQKDIQKYDCDAIILGCTELPIVYNEDNLGKPVVDTTRLLAHYALQLATEENSSSK
;
A
#
# COMPACT_ATOMS: atom_id res chain seq x y z
N MET A 1 41.91 -4.64 -30.64
CA MET A 1 42.57 -4.32 -31.92
C MET A 1 41.95 -5.23 -32.95
N ALA A 2 41.07 -4.72 -33.81
CA ALA A 2 40.43 -5.52 -34.86
C ALA A 2 41.40 -5.63 -36.04
N MET A 3 41.64 -6.83 -36.54
CA MET A 3 42.47 -7.05 -37.73
C MET A 3 41.66 -7.85 -38.74
N ILE A 4 41.59 -7.33 -39.98
CA ILE A 4 40.87 -7.97 -41.08
C ILE A 4 41.80 -9.00 -41.70
N VAL A 5 41.42 -10.27 -41.63
CA VAL A 5 42.03 -11.35 -42.40
C VAL A 5 40.90 -12.08 -43.13
N ASN A 6 40.98 -12.16 -44.45
CA ASN A 6 39.99 -12.83 -45.33
C ASN A 6 38.54 -12.29 -45.22
N GLY A 7 38.37 -10.96 -45.22
CA GLY A 7 37.06 -10.34 -45.46
C GLY A 7 36.02 -10.48 -44.33
N THR A 8 36.39 -11.02 -43.17
CA THR A 8 35.52 -11.04 -41.99
C THR A 8 36.15 -10.23 -40.85
N CYS A 9 35.40 -9.28 -40.31
CA CYS A 9 35.83 -8.45 -39.19
C CYS A 9 35.60 -9.24 -37.89
N GLY A 10 36.68 -9.69 -37.24
CA GLY A 10 36.60 -10.51 -36.03
C GLY A 10 37.59 -10.07 -34.94
N LEU A 11 37.18 -10.23 -33.69
CA LEU A 11 38.02 -10.06 -32.50
C LEU A 11 38.90 -11.32 -32.33
N PHE A 12 40.15 -11.27 -32.78
CA PHE A 12 41.10 -12.37 -32.66
C PHE A 12 42.19 -12.10 -31.61
N GLY A 13 42.74 -13.17 -31.02
CA GLY A 13 43.93 -13.12 -30.14
C GLY A 13 43.64 -13.18 -28.63
N LEU A 14 44.67 -12.92 -27.83
CA LEU A 14 44.67 -13.05 -26.35
C LEU A 14 43.47 -12.34 -25.67
N TYR A 15 43.01 -11.22 -26.24
CA TYR A 15 41.86 -10.48 -25.75
C TYR A 15 40.55 -11.28 -25.83
N SER A 16 40.31 -12.06 -26.89
CA SER A 16 39.08 -12.85 -26.99
C SER A 16 39.07 -13.97 -25.95
N ILE A 17 40.23 -14.55 -25.65
CA ILE A 17 40.43 -15.58 -24.63
C ILE A 17 40.22 -15.00 -23.22
N VAL A 18 40.77 -13.82 -22.94
CA VAL A 18 40.58 -13.13 -21.64
C VAL A 18 39.13 -12.69 -21.45
N TYR A 19 38.51 -12.12 -22.49
CA TYR A 19 37.11 -11.71 -22.46
C TYR A 19 36.16 -12.91 -22.32
N PHE A 20 36.48 -14.04 -22.96
CA PHE A 20 35.80 -15.31 -22.79
C PHE A 20 35.91 -15.81 -21.34
N ALA A 21 37.12 -15.86 -20.78
CA ALA A 21 37.34 -16.28 -19.39
C ALA A 21 36.55 -15.39 -18.42
N TYR A 22 36.52 -14.08 -18.65
CA TYR A 22 35.69 -13.14 -17.88
C TYR A 22 34.20 -13.49 -17.96
N TYR A 23 33.66 -13.74 -19.16
CA TYR A 23 32.23 -14.04 -19.33
C TYR A 23 31.82 -15.37 -18.69
N VAL A 24 32.64 -16.42 -18.83
CA VAL A 24 32.36 -17.72 -18.20
C VAL A 24 32.43 -17.59 -16.69
N ILE A 25 33.49 -16.99 -16.15
CA ILE A 25 33.70 -16.90 -14.71
C ILE A 25 32.66 -15.97 -14.07
N VAL A 26 32.47 -14.77 -14.59
CA VAL A 26 31.65 -13.74 -13.93
C VAL A 26 30.16 -13.94 -14.20
N ILE A 27 29.77 -14.10 -15.47
CA ILE A 27 28.35 -14.14 -15.86
C ILE A 27 27.76 -15.54 -15.71
N SER A 28 28.53 -16.60 -15.99
CA SER A 28 27.99 -17.97 -16.04
C SER A 28 28.18 -18.75 -14.73
N ILE A 29 29.19 -18.39 -13.93
CA ILE A 29 29.52 -19.11 -12.68
C ILE A 29 29.22 -18.25 -11.46
N ILE A 30 29.86 -17.07 -11.33
CA ILE A 30 29.78 -16.25 -10.12
C ILE A 30 28.36 -15.72 -9.91
N LEU A 31 27.76 -15.09 -10.93
CA LEU A 31 26.45 -14.45 -10.78
C LEU A 31 25.33 -15.46 -10.42
N PRO A 32 25.21 -16.63 -11.08
CA PRO A 32 24.25 -17.66 -10.67
C PRO A 32 24.54 -18.26 -9.30
N THR A 33 25.81 -18.44 -8.94
CA THR A 33 26.20 -18.96 -7.62
C THR A 33 25.81 -17.99 -6.50
N ILE A 34 26.06 -16.69 -6.69
CA ILE A 34 25.65 -15.64 -5.75
C ILE A 34 24.13 -15.65 -5.59
N MET A 35 23.37 -15.70 -6.68
CA MET A 35 21.90 -15.79 -6.65
C MET A 35 21.40 -17.04 -5.92
N GLY A 36 22.01 -18.20 -6.18
CA GLY A 36 21.69 -19.44 -5.47
C GLY A 36 21.98 -19.38 -3.97
N VAL A 37 23.10 -18.76 -3.58
CA VAL A 37 23.45 -18.52 -2.16
C VAL A 37 22.46 -17.56 -1.51
N TYR A 38 22.13 -16.43 -2.15
CA TYR A 38 21.13 -15.49 -1.64
C TYR A 38 19.75 -16.15 -1.50
N GLY A 39 19.29 -16.90 -2.50
CA GLY A 39 18.03 -17.65 -2.43
C GLY A 39 18.02 -18.67 -1.29
N THR A 40 19.13 -19.38 -1.09
CA THR A 40 19.28 -20.36 0.00
C THR A 40 19.31 -19.68 1.38
N LEU A 41 19.99 -18.53 1.50
CA LEU A 41 20.04 -17.74 2.73
C LEU A 41 18.68 -17.12 3.07
N ALA A 42 17.96 -16.60 2.07
CA ALA A 42 16.60 -16.12 2.22
C ALA A 42 15.66 -17.25 2.70
N PHE A 43 15.74 -18.44 2.08
CA PHE A 43 14.99 -19.61 2.53
C PHE A 43 15.32 -20.01 3.97
N ARG A 44 16.60 -20.05 4.34
CA ARG A 44 17.03 -20.39 5.71
C ARG A 44 16.57 -19.34 6.73
N ASN A 45 16.60 -18.06 6.39
CA ASN A 45 16.13 -16.99 7.26
C ASN A 45 14.61 -17.04 7.46
N MET A 46 13.83 -17.26 6.40
CA MET A 46 12.39 -17.48 6.50
C MET A 46 12.05 -18.70 7.37
N ARG A 47 12.78 -19.81 7.22
CA ARG A 47 12.61 -21.02 8.04
C ARG A 47 13.00 -20.80 9.52
N ARG A 48 13.97 -19.93 9.80
CA ARG A 48 14.36 -19.55 11.18
C ARG A 48 13.32 -18.65 11.85
N LEU A 49 12.71 -17.72 11.11
CA LEU A 49 11.57 -16.93 11.60
C LEU A 49 10.42 -17.84 12.03
N HIS A 50 10.14 -18.91 11.28
CA HIS A 50 9.15 -19.94 11.64
C HIS A 50 9.49 -20.71 12.93
N THR A 51 10.78 -20.91 13.25
CA THR A 51 11.17 -21.58 14.51
C THR A 51 11.05 -20.68 15.74
N ARG A 52 11.02 -19.35 15.58
CA ARG A 52 10.81 -18.38 16.68
C ARG A 52 9.34 -18.02 16.88
N VAL A 53 8.56 -18.04 15.80
CA VAL A 53 7.11 -17.84 15.83
C VAL A 53 6.41 -19.19 15.88
N ARG A 54 6.53 -19.90 17.01
CA ARG A 54 5.56 -20.92 17.37
C ARG A 54 4.55 -20.29 18.32
N PRO A 55 3.26 -20.18 17.98
CA PRO A 55 2.25 -20.06 19.01
C PRO A 55 2.35 -21.33 19.87
N MET A 56 2.35 -21.20 21.19
CA MET A 56 2.03 -22.34 22.05
C MET A 56 0.62 -22.81 21.66
N GLY A 57 0.56 -23.97 21.02
CA GLY A 57 -0.68 -24.58 20.59
C GLY A 57 -1.45 -25.22 21.74
N ASN A 58 -2.76 -24.96 21.78
CA ASN A 58 -3.85 -25.95 21.81
C ASN A 58 -5.16 -25.15 21.73
N SER A 59 -6.18 -25.46 20.92
CA SER A 59 -6.49 -26.63 20.11
C SER A 59 -7.50 -26.21 19.02
N ASN A 60 -7.34 -26.76 17.81
CA ASN A 60 -8.38 -27.03 16.82
C ASN A 60 -9.24 -25.85 16.31
N ASN A 61 -8.62 -24.94 15.55
CA ASN A 61 -9.13 -24.48 14.25
C ASN A 61 -8.02 -23.66 13.59
N GLU A 62 -7.40 -24.22 12.56
CA GLU A 62 -6.31 -23.58 11.82
C GLU A 62 -6.78 -22.25 11.20
N CYS A 63 -6.16 -21.16 11.63
CA CYS A 63 -6.58 -19.80 11.31
C CYS A 63 -6.10 -19.39 9.89
N PRO A 64 -6.97 -18.82 9.04
CA PRO A 64 -6.64 -18.44 7.65
C PRO A 64 -5.59 -17.31 7.54
N VAL A 65 -5.19 -16.68 8.65
CA VAL A 65 -4.11 -15.67 8.71
C VAL A 65 -2.73 -16.33 8.65
N VAL A 66 -2.54 -17.45 9.36
CA VAL A 66 -1.30 -18.24 9.31
C VAL A 66 -1.10 -18.81 7.91
N ASP A 67 -2.18 -19.31 7.30
CA ASP A 67 -2.21 -19.73 5.91
C ASP A 67 -1.94 -18.61 4.89
N ARG A 68 -2.27 -17.36 5.22
CA ARG A 68 -1.98 -16.20 4.36
C ARG A 68 -0.51 -15.81 4.41
N ILE A 69 0.10 -15.83 5.58
CA ILE A 69 1.55 -15.62 5.77
C ILE A 69 2.33 -16.74 5.07
N HIS A 70 1.95 -18.00 5.29
CA HIS A 70 2.56 -19.14 4.60
C HIS A 70 2.43 -19.05 3.07
N ARG A 71 1.30 -18.56 2.55
CA ARG A 71 1.13 -18.32 1.12
C ARG A 71 2.04 -17.22 0.61
N ALA A 72 2.11 -16.07 1.26
CA ALA A 72 2.97 -14.95 0.87
C ALA A 72 4.46 -15.34 0.84
N ASP A 73 4.93 -16.06 1.86
CA ASP A 73 6.31 -16.54 1.95
C ASP A 73 6.61 -17.63 0.90
N ARG A 74 5.64 -18.51 0.62
CA ARG A 74 5.75 -19.50 -0.47
C ARG A 74 5.84 -18.82 -1.83
N HIS A 75 5.08 -17.75 -2.05
CA HIS A 75 5.15 -16.97 -3.28
C HIS A 75 6.51 -16.27 -3.44
N LEU A 76 7.08 -15.71 -2.36
CA LEU A 76 8.40 -15.11 -2.35
C LEU A 76 9.50 -16.15 -2.67
N LEU A 77 9.39 -17.35 -2.11
CA LEU A 77 10.32 -18.45 -2.39
C LEU A 77 10.25 -18.93 -3.84
N ILE A 78 9.04 -19.19 -4.35
CA ILE A 78 8.83 -19.64 -5.73
C ILE A 78 9.38 -18.59 -6.69
N MET A 79 9.19 -17.31 -6.39
CA MET A 79 9.71 -16.20 -7.17
C MET A 79 11.23 -16.17 -7.22
N THR A 80 11.92 -16.24 -6.07
CA THR A 80 13.39 -16.25 -6.03
C THR A 80 13.99 -17.48 -6.72
N VAL A 81 13.37 -18.66 -6.58
CA VAL A 81 13.84 -19.88 -7.27
C VAL A 81 13.58 -19.80 -8.78
N SER A 82 12.42 -19.30 -9.19
CA SER A 82 12.09 -19.13 -10.62
C SER A 82 13.01 -18.11 -11.29
N GLU A 83 13.32 -17.01 -10.60
CA GLU A 83 14.28 -16.00 -11.05
C GLU A 83 15.69 -16.57 -11.22
N ALA A 84 16.14 -17.41 -10.28
CA ALA A 84 17.43 -18.10 -10.39
C ALA A 84 17.48 -19.05 -11.59
N VAL A 85 16.41 -19.83 -11.84
CA VAL A 85 16.33 -20.75 -12.99
C VAL A 85 16.30 -19.99 -14.31
N VAL A 86 15.47 -18.94 -14.41
CA VAL A 86 15.39 -18.10 -15.62
C VAL A 86 16.74 -17.42 -15.90
N CYS A 87 17.44 -16.93 -14.86
CA CYS A 87 18.79 -16.38 -14.99
C CYS A 87 19.80 -17.41 -15.53
N VAL A 88 19.81 -18.64 -15.01
CA VAL A 88 20.76 -19.70 -15.43
C VAL A 88 20.52 -20.11 -16.88
N VAL A 89 19.26 -20.33 -17.27
CA VAL A 89 18.92 -20.79 -18.62
C VAL A 89 19.16 -19.69 -19.65
N SER A 90 18.81 -18.44 -19.34
CA SER A 90 18.98 -17.32 -20.28
C SER A 90 20.43 -16.89 -20.46
N THR A 91 21.27 -17.02 -19.43
CA THR A 91 22.69 -16.59 -19.51
C THR A 91 23.64 -17.66 -20.04
N SER A 92 23.25 -18.93 -20.10
CA SER A 92 24.16 -20.03 -20.50
C SER A 92 24.36 -20.19 -22.01
N ILE A 93 23.41 -19.75 -22.85
CA ILE A 93 23.49 -19.90 -24.32
C ILE A 93 24.61 -19.05 -24.92
N TYR A 94 24.73 -17.80 -24.49
CA TYR A 94 25.70 -16.86 -25.06
C TYR A 94 27.18 -17.25 -24.82
N PRO A 95 27.60 -17.62 -23.60
CA PRO A 95 28.96 -18.11 -23.32
C PRO A 95 29.33 -19.39 -24.08
N ILE A 96 28.39 -20.33 -24.24
CA ILE A 96 28.63 -21.61 -24.94
C ILE A 96 28.94 -21.36 -26.43
N VAL A 97 28.09 -20.58 -27.10
CA VAL A 97 28.24 -20.28 -28.53
C VAL A 97 29.49 -19.43 -28.77
N TYR A 98 29.77 -18.49 -27.86
CA TYR A 98 30.99 -17.69 -27.92
C TYR A 98 32.26 -18.52 -27.71
N MET A 99 32.23 -19.53 -26.82
CA MET A 99 33.33 -20.48 -26.60
C MET A 99 33.65 -21.26 -27.87
N GLU A 100 32.63 -21.85 -28.50
CA GLU A 100 32.80 -22.60 -29.75
C GLU A 100 33.40 -21.70 -30.83
N THR A 101 32.87 -20.49 -30.98
CA THR A 101 33.35 -19.50 -31.96
C THR A 101 34.82 -19.11 -31.71
N ALA A 102 35.20 -18.87 -30.46
CA ALA A 102 36.58 -18.53 -30.09
C ALA A 102 37.56 -19.70 -30.33
N LEU A 103 37.19 -20.93 -29.94
CA LEU A 103 38.05 -22.12 -30.08
C LEU A 103 38.27 -22.49 -31.54
N THR A 104 37.19 -22.54 -32.33
CA THR A 104 37.26 -22.86 -33.76
C THR A 104 38.02 -21.79 -34.56
N GLY A 105 37.90 -20.51 -34.16
CA GLY A 105 38.70 -19.41 -34.72
C GLY A 105 40.18 -19.52 -34.38
N PHE A 106 40.53 -19.98 -33.17
CA PHE A 106 41.92 -20.19 -32.75
C PHE A 106 42.58 -21.39 -33.44
N ILE A 107 41.83 -22.49 -33.63
CA ILE A 107 42.32 -23.72 -34.27
C ILE A 107 42.36 -23.58 -35.81
N GLY A 108 41.83 -22.49 -36.38
CA GLY A 108 41.88 -22.21 -37.81
C GLY A 108 40.98 -23.11 -38.66
N ILE A 109 39.87 -23.60 -38.08
CA ILE A 109 38.93 -24.48 -38.78
C ILE A 109 38.11 -23.65 -39.77
N ASN A 110 38.21 -23.95 -41.07
CA ASN A 110 37.35 -23.36 -42.09
C ASN A 110 35.91 -23.87 -41.93
N LYS A 111 35.00 -22.98 -41.54
CA LYS A 111 33.56 -23.27 -41.38
C LYS A 111 32.81 -22.98 -42.67
N SER A 112 31.74 -23.73 -42.94
CA SER A 112 30.85 -23.43 -44.06
C SER A 112 30.05 -22.13 -43.78
N PRO A 113 29.60 -21.42 -44.83
CA PRO A 113 28.80 -20.21 -44.68
C PRO A 113 27.53 -20.42 -43.85
N GLU A 114 26.87 -21.59 -43.99
CA GLU A 114 25.66 -21.93 -43.24
C GLU A 114 25.94 -22.06 -41.74
N ARG A 115 27.09 -22.65 -41.38
CA ARG A 115 27.49 -22.81 -39.98
C ARG A 115 27.78 -21.46 -39.33
N ILE A 116 28.42 -20.53 -40.06
CA ILE A 116 28.68 -19.16 -39.59
C ILE A 116 27.36 -18.41 -39.38
N GLN A 117 26.36 -18.61 -40.24
CA GLN A 117 25.03 -18.00 -40.06
C GLN A 117 24.31 -18.54 -38.83
N ILE A 118 24.37 -19.85 -38.57
CA ILE A 118 23.80 -20.46 -37.36
C ILE A 118 24.47 -19.90 -36.10
N GLU A 119 25.80 -19.75 -36.09
CA GLU A 119 26.54 -19.20 -34.95
C GLU A 119 26.16 -17.74 -34.67
N ASN A 120 26.10 -16.90 -35.71
CA ASN A 120 25.66 -15.52 -35.57
C ASN A 120 24.21 -15.41 -35.11
N PHE A 121 23.33 -16.28 -35.60
CA PHE A 121 21.95 -16.35 -35.12
C PHE A 121 21.90 -16.69 -33.63
N MET A 122 22.63 -17.71 -33.20
CA MET A 122 22.68 -18.14 -31.80
C MET A 122 23.31 -17.09 -30.87
N LEU A 123 24.31 -16.32 -31.33
CA LEU A 123 24.88 -15.20 -30.60
C LEU A 123 23.88 -14.04 -30.43
N ASN A 124 23.11 -13.73 -31.46
CA ASN A 124 22.04 -12.72 -31.39
C ASN A 124 20.91 -13.17 -30.46
N VAL A 125 20.50 -14.45 -30.52
CA VAL A 125 19.53 -15.03 -29.58
C VAL A 125 20.08 -14.97 -28.14
N GLY A 126 21.34 -15.34 -27.93
CA GLY A 126 21.97 -15.25 -26.61
C GLY A 126 22.04 -13.82 -26.07
N SER A 127 22.37 -12.84 -26.91
CA SER A 127 22.39 -11.41 -26.55
C SER A 127 20.99 -10.86 -26.25
N PHE A 128 19.99 -11.27 -27.03
CA PHE A 128 18.59 -10.94 -26.78
C PHE A 128 18.10 -11.50 -25.44
N LEU A 129 18.42 -12.76 -25.14
CA LEU A 129 18.07 -13.40 -23.87
C LEU A 129 18.77 -12.74 -22.68
N LEU A 130 20.01 -12.29 -22.85
CA LEU A 130 20.74 -11.53 -21.83
C LEU A 130 20.07 -10.17 -21.54
N TYR A 131 19.60 -9.47 -22.58
CA TYR A 131 18.84 -8.23 -22.42
C TYR A 131 17.49 -8.47 -21.75
N PHE A 132 16.79 -9.55 -22.14
CA PHE A 132 15.52 -9.95 -21.55
C PHE A 132 15.66 -10.35 -20.07
N ASN A 133 16.81 -10.90 -19.68
CA ASN A 133 17.10 -11.30 -18.30
C ASN A 133 17.12 -10.10 -17.32
N ASN A 134 17.45 -8.89 -17.78
CA ASN A 134 17.35 -7.68 -16.93
C ASN A 134 15.90 -7.36 -16.53
N ALA A 135 14.91 -7.88 -17.27
CA ALA A 135 13.48 -7.76 -16.96
C ALA A 135 12.89 -9.06 -16.40
N ALA A 136 13.67 -10.13 -16.23
CA ALA A 136 13.23 -11.38 -15.63
C ALA A 136 12.62 -11.23 -14.22
N PRO A 137 13.13 -10.35 -13.33
CA PRO A 137 12.50 -10.12 -12.03
C PRO A 137 11.07 -9.60 -12.19
N PHE A 138 10.85 -8.67 -13.12
CA PHE A 138 9.54 -8.09 -13.41
C PHE A 138 8.54 -9.14 -13.95
N TYR A 139 8.94 -9.95 -14.93
CA TYR A 139 8.06 -10.97 -15.51
C TYR A 139 7.74 -12.10 -14.52
N THR A 140 8.73 -12.50 -13.72
CA THR A 140 8.54 -13.52 -12.68
C THR A 140 7.58 -13.01 -11.60
N TYR A 141 7.70 -11.74 -11.21
CA TYR A 141 6.80 -11.09 -10.27
C TYR A 141 5.36 -11.03 -10.81
N LEU A 142 5.20 -10.69 -12.08
CA LEU A 142 3.91 -10.65 -12.78
C LEU A 142 3.21 -12.02 -12.84
N LEU A 143 3.96 -13.09 -13.15
CA LEU A 143 3.40 -14.42 -13.34
C LEU A 143 3.15 -15.18 -12.03
N VAL A 144 3.94 -14.95 -10.98
CA VAL A 144 3.85 -15.73 -9.73
C VAL A 144 3.03 -15.02 -8.65
N SER A 145 3.08 -13.68 -8.56
CA SER A 145 2.42 -12.94 -7.48
C SER A 145 0.98 -12.55 -7.83
N SER A 146 0.01 -13.20 -7.19
CA SER A 146 -1.42 -12.84 -7.30
C SER A 146 -1.72 -11.43 -6.79
N ALA A 147 -1.04 -11.00 -5.73
CA ALA A 147 -1.16 -9.65 -5.17
C ALA A 147 -0.67 -8.57 -6.15
N PHE A 148 0.46 -8.81 -6.82
CA PHE A 148 0.97 -7.87 -7.81
C PHE A 148 0.08 -7.79 -9.05
N ARG A 149 -0.45 -8.92 -9.53
CA ARG A 149 -1.46 -8.92 -10.60
C ARG A 149 -2.71 -8.14 -10.21
N GLN A 150 -3.14 -8.24 -8.95
CA GLN A 150 -4.28 -7.47 -8.45
C GLN A 150 -3.97 -5.97 -8.42
N HIS A 151 -2.77 -5.56 -8.01
CA HIS A 151 -2.33 -4.17 -8.04
C HIS A 151 -2.20 -3.61 -9.46
N ILE A 152 -1.61 -4.35 -10.40
CA ILE A 152 -1.55 -3.96 -11.81
C ILE A 152 -2.96 -3.87 -12.40
N LYS A 153 -3.84 -4.84 -12.10
CA LYS A 153 -5.23 -4.79 -12.55
C LYS A 153 -5.94 -3.55 -12.01
N GLN A 154 -5.76 -3.22 -10.72
CA GLN A 154 -6.29 -1.98 -10.14
C GLN A 154 -5.70 -0.72 -10.78
N TYR A 155 -4.40 -0.73 -11.10
CA TYR A 155 -3.73 0.38 -11.77
C TYR A 155 -4.23 0.56 -13.21
N MET A 156 -4.39 -0.55 -13.95
CA MET A 156 -4.98 -0.56 -15.29
C MET A 156 -6.47 -0.16 -15.25
N MET A 157 -7.21 -0.57 -14.22
CA MET A 157 -8.59 -0.12 -14.01
C MET A 157 -8.65 1.38 -13.66
N LYS A 158 -7.66 1.94 -12.95
CA LYS A 158 -7.52 3.39 -12.72
C LYS A 158 -7.15 4.15 -13.99
N LEU A 159 -6.29 3.59 -14.84
CA LEU A 159 -5.93 4.14 -16.16
C LEU A 159 -7.08 4.03 -17.18
N ALA A 160 -7.90 2.98 -17.08
CA ALA A 160 -9.05 2.73 -17.94
C ALA A 160 -10.34 3.37 -17.44
N SER A 161 -10.41 3.77 -16.16
CA SER A 161 -11.48 4.64 -15.69
C SER A 161 -11.24 6.02 -16.27
N PRO A 162 -12.24 6.66 -16.90
CA PRO A 162 -12.11 8.05 -17.33
C PRO A 162 -12.05 8.91 -16.07
N PHE A 163 -10.84 9.09 -15.51
CA PHE A 163 -10.53 10.21 -14.64
C PHE A 163 -10.59 11.45 -15.54
N THR A 164 -11.81 11.94 -15.78
CA THR A 164 -12.05 13.33 -16.18
C THR A 164 -11.63 14.18 -14.98
N GLY A 165 -10.33 14.49 -14.94
CA GLY A 165 -9.69 15.14 -13.80
C GLY A 165 -10.22 16.55 -13.57
N ARG A 166 -10.98 16.72 -12.49
CA ARG A 166 -10.94 17.97 -11.72
C ARG A 166 -9.74 17.89 -10.77
N PRO A 167 -8.87 18.91 -10.72
CA PRO A 167 -7.77 18.94 -9.75
C PRO A 167 -8.36 18.98 -8.33
N VAL A 168 -7.88 18.10 -7.45
CA VAL A 168 -8.18 18.22 -6.02
C VAL A 168 -7.22 19.25 -5.43
N THR A 169 -7.73 20.45 -5.16
CA THR A 169 -6.97 21.50 -4.49
C THR A 169 -7.01 21.28 -2.99
N THR A 170 -5.87 20.99 -2.37
CA THR A 170 -5.74 20.85 -0.92
C THR A 170 -5.05 22.06 -0.32
N MET A 171 -5.53 22.52 0.83
CA MET A 171 -4.86 23.54 1.63
C MET A 171 -4.65 22.98 3.04
N GLN A 172 -3.38 22.90 3.46
CA GLN A 172 -3.04 22.47 4.82
C GLN A 172 -3.03 23.67 5.74
N ILE A 173 -3.76 23.57 6.85
CA ILE A 173 -3.88 24.63 7.85
C ILE A 173 -3.48 24.04 9.19
N THR A 174 -2.52 24.67 9.85
CA THR A 174 -2.23 24.37 11.26
C THR A 174 -3.19 25.18 12.12
N ILE A 175 -4.25 24.51 12.58
CA ILE A 175 -5.20 25.11 13.50
C ILE A 175 -4.65 24.94 14.92
N PRO A 176 -4.40 26.02 15.68
CA PRO A 176 -4.09 25.90 17.10
C PRO A 176 -5.28 25.23 17.79
N GLN A 177 -4.99 24.38 18.77
CA GLN A 177 -5.93 23.49 19.47
C GLN A 177 -7.36 24.07 19.55
N ILE A 178 -8.32 23.41 18.90
CA ILE A 178 -9.75 23.76 19.01
C ILE A 178 -10.15 23.46 20.45
N GLY A 179 -10.45 24.51 21.22
CA GLY A 179 -11.00 24.37 22.56
C GLY A 179 -12.50 24.12 22.48
N LEU A 180 -13.09 23.51 23.51
CA LEU A 180 -14.53 23.54 23.73
C LEU A 180 -14.79 24.44 24.93
N ALA A 181 -15.75 25.35 24.81
CA ALA A 181 -16.29 26.10 25.93
C ALA A 181 -17.79 25.81 26.04
N VAL A 182 -18.30 25.81 27.27
CA VAL A 182 -19.73 25.72 27.50
C VAL A 182 -20.30 27.13 27.44
N VAL A 183 -21.20 27.38 26.48
CA VAL A 183 -21.96 28.63 26.35
C VAL A 183 -23.44 28.26 26.38
N ASP A 184 -24.20 28.82 27.31
CA ASP A 184 -25.65 28.56 27.47
C ASP A 184 -26.00 27.06 27.54
N ASN A 185 -25.27 26.29 28.36
CA ASN A 185 -25.39 24.83 28.51
C ASN A 185 -25.10 23.99 27.25
N ASN A 186 -24.62 24.59 26.16
CA ASN A 186 -24.19 23.87 24.97
C ASN A 186 -22.67 23.90 24.84
N LEU A 187 -22.07 22.75 24.48
CA LEU A 187 -20.66 22.70 24.10
C LEU A 187 -20.50 23.44 22.76
N MET A 188 -19.70 24.49 22.77
CA MET A 188 -19.34 25.29 21.60
C MET A 188 -17.84 25.19 21.37
N ALA A 189 -17.43 24.94 20.12
CA ALA A 189 -16.03 25.00 19.75
C ALA A 189 -15.55 26.46 19.75
N VAL A 190 -14.45 26.71 20.47
CA VAL A 190 -13.83 28.02 20.66
C VAL A 190 -12.41 27.97 20.13
N GLY A 191 -12.12 28.90 19.22
CA GLY A 191 -10.80 29.06 18.61
C GLY A 191 -10.60 28.18 17.38
N GLY A 192 -9.86 28.72 16.41
CA GLY A 192 -9.40 27.99 15.22
C GLY A 192 -10.35 27.96 14.02
N PHE A 193 -11.66 28.16 14.20
CA PHE A 193 -12.62 28.14 13.09
C PHE A 193 -12.47 29.34 12.13
N ASP A 194 -12.02 30.51 12.60
CA ASP A 194 -11.74 31.66 11.73
C ASP A 194 -10.72 31.31 10.64
N LYS A 195 -9.67 30.55 11.01
CA LYS A 195 -8.65 30.07 10.06
C LYS A 195 -9.21 29.07 9.06
N ILE A 196 -10.16 28.23 9.48
CA ILE A 196 -10.88 27.33 8.57
C ILE A 196 -11.66 28.17 7.56
N CYS A 197 -12.44 29.15 8.01
CA CYS A 197 -13.22 30.03 7.15
C CYS A 197 -12.35 30.84 6.19
N GLU A 198 -11.21 31.38 6.63
CA GLU A 198 -10.23 32.05 5.76
C GLU A 198 -9.71 31.13 4.65
N SER A 199 -9.42 29.89 4.99
CA SER A 199 -8.90 28.92 4.03
C SER A 199 -9.96 28.44 3.05
N ILE A 200 -11.22 28.33 3.48
CA ILE A 200 -12.34 28.10 2.57
C ILE A 200 -12.45 29.22 1.54
N LYS A 201 -12.33 30.49 1.96
CA LYS A 201 -12.35 31.64 1.02
C LYS A 201 -11.17 31.61 0.04
N LEU A 202 -10.03 31.06 0.43
CA LEU A 202 -8.91 30.84 -0.48
C LEU A 202 -9.20 29.72 -1.48
N LEU A 203 -9.78 28.60 -1.02
CA LEU A 203 -10.15 27.48 -1.87
C LEU A 203 -11.24 27.85 -2.88
N GLU A 204 -12.20 28.69 -2.49
CA GLU A 204 -13.18 29.31 -3.40
C GLU A 204 -12.49 30.08 -4.52
N LYS A 205 -11.50 30.94 -4.20
CA LYS A 205 -10.75 31.70 -5.21
C LYS A 205 -9.96 30.83 -6.18
N VAL A 206 -9.59 29.62 -5.78
CA VAL A 206 -8.89 28.64 -6.62
C VAL A 206 -9.88 27.75 -7.39
N GLY A 207 -11.19 27.92 -7.19
CA GLY A 207 -12.24 27.26 -7.96
C GLY A 207 -12.71 25.93 -7.37
N ALA A 208 -12.65 25.75 -6.04
CA ALA A 208 -13.23 24.58 -5.40
C ALA A 208 -14.77 24.61 -5.45
N ASP A 209 -15.40 23.49 -5.82
CA ASP A 209 -16.86 23.36 -5.90
C ASP A 209 -17.51 23.16 -4.51
N PHE A 210 -16.82 22.45 -3.62
CA PHE A 210 -17.26 22.14 -2.26
C PHE A 210 -16.07 21.93 -1.32
N ILE A 211 -16.35 21.89 -0.02
CA ILE A 211 -15.35 21.73 1.05
C ILE A 211 -15.59 20.44 1.81
N ILE A 212 -14.51 19.69 2.04
CA ILE A 212 -14.44 18.61 3.03
C ILE A 212 -13.43 18.97 4.12
N ILE A 213 -13.69 18.53 5.34
CA ILE A 213 -12.77 18.71 6.48
C ILE A 213 -12.34 17.31 6.94
N PRO A 214 -11.11 16.85 6.61
CA PRO A 214 -10.65 15.51 6.96
C PRO A 214 -10.19 15.42 8.43
N SER A 215 -11.05 15.85 9.35
CA SER A 215 -10.83 15.81 10.79
C SER A 215 -12.17 15.82 11.51
N ASN A 216 -12.28 15.09 12.61
CA ASN A 216 -13.53 14.96 13.35
C ASN A 216 -13.82 16.22 14.17
N THR A 217 -12.86 16.68 14.98
CA THR A 217 -13.05 17.75 15.97
C THR A 217 -13.62 19.08 15.43
N PRO A 218 -13.22 19.59 14.25
CA PRO A 218 -13.81 20.82 13.71
C PRO A 218 -15.32 20.76 13.51
N HIS A 219 -15.91 19.55 13.44
CA HIS A 219 -17.33 19.38 13.24
C HIS A 219 -18.18 19.79 14.45
N PHE A 220 -17.59 20.01 15.63
CA PHE A 220 -18.27 20.72 16.73
C PHE A 220 -18.69 22.15 16.35
N ALA A 221 -17.97 22.79 15.43
CA ALA A 221 -18.29 24.11 14.89
C ALA A 221 -18.91 24.06 13.49
N ILE A 222 -19.42 22.90 13.03
CA ILE A 222 -19.80 22.73 11.61
C ILE A 222 -20.87 23.72 11.17
N ASP A 223 -21.82 24.07 12.03
CA ASP A 223 -22.88 25.02 11.70
C ASP A 223 -22.35 26.45 11.54
N ILE A 224 -21.39 26.83 12.39
CA ILE A 224 -20.71 28.13 12.29
C ILE A 224 -19.88 28.17 11.00
N ILE A 225 -19.15 27.09 10.69
CA ILE A 225 -18.34 26.97 9.48
C ILE A 225 -19.24 27.04 8.23
N LYS A 226 -20.33 26.25 8.18
CA LYS A 226 -21.32 26.26 7.09
C LYS A 226 -21.91 27.65 6.89
N LYS A 227 -22.30 28.34 7.97
CA LYS A 227 -22.89 29.69 7.92
C LYS A 227 -21.94 30.76 7.36
N ASN A 228 -20.64 30.62 7.61
CA ASN A 228 -19.62 31.59 7.18
C ASN A 228 -18.88 31.16 5.90
N SER A 229 -19.21 29.99 5.36
CA SER A 229 -18.58 29.44 4.17
C SER A 229 -19.28 29.94 2.90
N PRO A 230 -18.53 30.46 1.91
CA PRO A 230 -19.08 30.74 0.58
C PRO A 230 -19.38 29.46 -0.22
N LEU A 231 -18.82 28.32 0.17
CA LEU A 231 -18.96 27.02 -0.51
C LEU A 231 -19.79 26.03 0.31
N LYS A 232 -20.33 25.01 -0.36
CA LYS A 232 -20.99 23.87 0.31
C LYS A 232 -19.97 23.13 1.17
N VAL A 233 -20.17 23.12 2.50
CA VAL A 233 -19.32 22.37 3.44
C VAL A 233 -20.00 21.05 3.78
N ILE A 234 -19.30 19.96 3.50
CA ILE A 234 -19.75 18.61 3.79
C ILE A 234 -19.50 18.26 5.25
N ASN A 235 -20.52 17.76 5.94
CA ASN A 235 -20.43 17.33 7.33
C ASN A 235 -20.06 15.85 7.42
N LEU A 236 -18.86 15.54 7.90
CA LEU A 236 -18.38 14.18 8.12
C LEU A 236 -19.34 13.35 9.01
N ILE A 237 -19.88 13.97 10.05
CA ILE A 237 -20.68 13.28 11.06
C ILE A 237 -22.02 12.83 10.48
N GLU A 238 -22.62 13.63 9.60
CA GLU A 238 -23.82 13.25 8.83
C GLU A 238 -23.53 12.04 7.93
N ILE A 239 -22.41 12.05 7.20
CA ILE A 239 -22.02 10.92 6.32
C ILE A 239 -21.86 9.63 7.12
N VAL A 240 -21.19 9.70 8.28
CA VAL A 240 -21.00 8.54 9.15
C VAL A 240 -22.33 7.99 9.65
N ALA A 241 -23.23 8.87 10.13
CA ALA A 241 -24.53 8.45 10.61
C ALA A 241 -25.41 7.85 9.50
N ASP A 242 -25.38 8.42 8.29
CA ASP A 242 -26.06 7.87 7.12
C ASP A 242 -25.53 6.49 6.74
N GLU A 243 -24.21 6.28 6.78
CA GLU A 243 -23.61 4.98 6.51
C GLU A 243 -23.98 3.93 7.58
N CYS A 244 -23.97 4.32 8.87
CA CYS A 244 -24.44 3.45 9.94
C CYS A 244 -25.91 3.07 9.76
N HIS A 245 -26.76 4.04 9.41
CA HIS A 245 -28.17 3.82 9.16
C HIS A 245 -28.40 2.89 7.95
N ARG A 246 -27.69 3.13 6.84
CA ARG A 246 -27.74 2.32 5.63
C ARG A 246 -27.33 0.87 5.88
N LYS A 247 -26.38 0.64 6.80
CA LYS A 247 -25.95 -0.71 7.22
C LYS A 247 -26.87 -1.35 8.26
N GLY A 248 -27.89 -0.64 8.75
CA GLY A 248 -28.86 -1.15 9.72
C GLY A 248 -28.33 -1.27 11.15
N PHE A 249 -27.31 -0.50 11.51
CA PHE A 249 -26.78 -0.50 12.89
C PHE A 249 -27.69 0.26 13.83
N SER A 250 -27.93 -0.29 15.02
CA SER A 250 -28.76 0.30 16.08
C SER A 250 -27.93 0.82 17.25
N LYS A 251 -26.76 0.21 17.53
CA LYS A 251 -25.80 0.65 18.54
C LYS A 251 -24.39 0.68 17.98
N VAL A 252 -23.69 1.80 18.12
CA VAL A 252 -22.32 1.96 17.61
C VAL A 252 -21.39 2.48 18.71
N LEU A 253 -20.21 1.89 18.83
CA LEU A 253 -19.17 2.37 19.74
C LEU A 253 -18.35 3.46 19.04
N VAL A 254 -18.20 4.62 19.67
CA VAL A 254 -17.41 5.72 19.11
C VAL A 254 -16.02 5.73 19.73
N LEU A 255 -14.97 5.62 18.92
CA LEU A 255 -13.58 5.72 19.33
C LEU A 255 -12.94 6.99 18.77
N GLY A 256 -12.04 7.61 19.51
CA GLY A 256 -11.27 8.76 19.07
C GLY A 256 -10.46 9.37 20.21
N ILE A 257 -10.07 10.63 20.08
CA ILE A 257 -9.60 11.38 21.26
C ILE A 257 -10.77 11.60 22.23
N LYS A 258 -10.50 11.83 23.51
CA LYS A 258 -11.50 12.00 24.58
C LYS A 258 -12.50 13.08 24.24
N LEU A 259 -12.06 14.16 23.59
CA LEU A 259 -12.94 15.23 23.12
C LEU A 259 -14.02 14.73 22.15
N THR A 260 -13.66 13.88 21.20
CA THR A 260 -14.60 13.29 20.24
C THR A 260 -15.56 12.31 20.93
N MET A 261 -15.03 11.47 21.83
CA MET A 261 -15.80 10.44 22.51
C MET A 261 -16.75 11.02 23.56
N GLN A 262 -16.26 11.88 24.45
CA GLN A 262 -17.00 12.41 25.59
C GLN A 262 -17.71 13.73 25.29
N GLY A 263 -17.22 14.51 24.32
CA GLY A 263 -17.87 15.76 23.92
C GLY A 263 -19.17 15.57 23.15
N GLY A 264 -19.54 14.33 22.82
CA GLY A 264 -20.83 14.00 22.22
C GLY A 264 -20.97 14.38 20.75
N LEU A 265 -19.84 14.49 20.01
CA LEU A 265 -19.81 14.92 18.60
C LEU A 265 -20.81 14.16 17.71
N TYR A 266 -20.98 12.86 17.97
CA TYR A 266 -21.84 11.97 17.19
C TYR A 266 -23.25 11.81 17.75
N ASN A 267 -23.52 12.25 18.98
CA ASN A 267 -24.70 11.82 19.75
C ASN A 267 -26.01 12.25 19.08
N ASP A 268 -26.18 13.53 18.80
CA ASP A 268 -27.45 14.05 18.29
C ASP A 268 -27.75 13.57 16.88
N ILE A 269 -26.73 13.53 16.02
CA ILE A 269 -26.87 13.09 14.62
C ILE A 269 -27.19 11.60 14.55
N LEU A 270 -26.48 10.74 15.31
CA LEU A 270 -26.80 9.31 15.36
C LEU A 270 -28.19 9.07 15.96
N ARG A 271 -28.56 9.80 17.01
CA ARG A 271 -29.88 9.70 17.63
C ARG A 271 -31.00 10.06 16.67
N SER A 272 -30.80 11.07 15.81
CA SER A 272 -31.76 11.44 14.77
C SER A 272 -32.03 10.31 13.75
N LYS A 273 -31.11 9.34 13.64
CA LYS A 273 -31.20 8.14 12.80
C LYS A 273 -31.63 6.89 13.57
N ASN A 274 -32.08 7.05 14.82
CA ASN A 274 -32.40 5.96 15.76
C ASN A 274 -31.21 5.06 16.10
N ILE A 275 -29.99 5.61 16.11
CA ILE A 275 -28.76 4.89 16.44
C ILE A 275 -28.24 5.39 17.79
N THR A 276 -27.95 4.47 18.69
CA THR A 276 -27.37 4.78 20.00
C THR A 276 -25.85 4.83 19.89
N SER A 277 -25.24 5.96 20.27
CA SER A 277 -23.80 6.05 20.49
C SER A 277 -23.42 5.48 21.85
N ILE A 278 -22.44 4.58 21.86
CA ILE A 278 -21.82 4.04 23.06
C ILE A 278 -20.45 4.68 23.19
N ILE A 279 -20.13 5.18 24.38
CA ILE A 279 -18.84 5.77 24.71
C ILE A 279 -18.10 4.83 25.66
N PRO A 280 -16.79 4.58 25.47
CA PRO A 280 -16.02 3.80 26.42
C PRO A 280 -15.98 4.42 27.82
N THR A 281 -15.56 3.66 28.83
CA THR A 281 -15.33 4.22 30.17
C THR A 281 -14.18 5.24 30.15
N ASP A 282 -14.13 6.14 31.13
CA ASP A 282 -13.09 7.18 31.20
C ASP A 282 -11.67 6.60 31.09
N ASN A 283 -11.39 5.51 31.80
CA ASN A 283 -10.10 4.83 31.76
C ASN A 283 -9.75 4.30 30.35
N ILE A 284 -10.72 3.79 29.59
CA ILE A 284 -10.49 3.33 28.22
C ILE A 284 -10.33 4.53 27.28
N CYS A 285 -11.10 5.61 27.50
CA CYS A 285 -10.94 6.84 26.74
C CYS A 285 -9.52 7.43 26.88
N ASP A 286 -8.99 7.46 28.10
CA ASP A 286 -7.64 7.94 28.39
C ASP A 286 -6.58 7.05 27.72
N LYS A 287 -6.71 5.71 27.82
CA LYS A 287 -5.82 4.77 27.12
C LYS A 287 -5.81 4.98 25.60
N ILE A 288 -6.97 5.18 24.98
CA ILE A 288 -7.08 5.41 23.54
C ILE A 288 -6.43 6.74 23.16
N GLU A 289 -6.67 7.80 23.92
CA GLU A 289 -6.04 9.10 23.65
C GLU A 289 -4.51 9.05 23.81
N ASP A 290 -4.02 8.37 24.84
CA ASP A 290 -2.59 8.15 25.05
C ASP A 290 -1.97 7.32 23.92
N LEU A 291 -2.65 6.25 23.47
CA LEU A 291 -2.23 5.47 22.31
C LEU A 291 -2.12 6.37 21.07
N ILE A 292 -3.13 7.18 20.77
CA ILE A 292 -3.13 8.09 19.63
C ILE A 292 -1.95 9.07 19.72
N LYS A 293 -1.80 9.76 20.87
CA LYS A 293 -0.84 10.85 21.04
C LYS A 293 0.61 10.38 21.17
N ASN A 294 0.85 9.32 21.92
CA ASN A 294 2.19 8.93 22.34
C ASN A 294 2.75 7.78 21.49
N GLU A 295 1.91 7.01 20.81
CA GLU A 295 2.37 5.86 20.02
C GLU A 295 2.04 5.99 18.53
N ILE A 296 0.78 6.28 18.15
CA ILE A 296 0.39 6.31 16.73
C ILE A 296 0.97 7.54 16.03
N ILE A 297 0.73 8.75 16.55
CA ILE A 297 1.24 10.00 15.95
C ILE A 297 2.77 10.00 15.81
N PRO A 298 3.55 9.59 16.84
CA PRO A 298 5.02 9.50 16.73
C PRO A 298 5.51 8.27 15.95
N SER A 299 4.61 7.40 15.47
CA SER A 299 4.93 6.14 14.75
C SER A 299 5.77 5.15 15.58
N GLN A 300 5.49 5.04 16.87
CA GLN A 300 6.17 4.16 17.84
C GLN A 300 5.19 3.18 18.49
N ILE A 301 4.44 2.45 17.66
CA ILE A 301 3.33 1.59 18.10
C ILE A 301 3.83 0.36 18.85
N ASN A 302 3.34 0.17 20.07
CA ASN A 302 3.55 -1.03 20.87
C ASN A 302 2.36 -1.99 20.70
N SER A 303 2.61 -3.19 20.18
CA SER A 303 1.56 -4.18 19.93
C SER A 303 0.81 -4.58 21.20
N THR A 304 1.48 -4.64 22.35
CA THR A 304 0.85 -4.98 23.63
C THR A 304 -0.17 -3.92 24.04
N THR A 305 0.15 -2.63 23.89
CA THR A 305 -0.80 -1.54 24.18
C THR A 305 -2.04 -1.66 23.28
N VAL A 306 -1.84 -1.87 21.97
CA VAL A 306 -2.91 -2.02 21.00
C VAL A 306 -3.81 -3.21 21.33
N GLU A 307 -3.23 -4.37 21.65
CA GLU A 307 -3.95 -5.60 22.01
C GLU A 307 -4.74 -5.47 23.32
N ASP A 308 -4.19 -4.79 24.32
CA ASP A 308 -4.87 -4.61 25.60
C ASP A 308 -6.07 -3.66 25.47
N ILE A 309 -5.93 -2.58 24.71
CA ILE A 309 -7.06 -1.68 24.39
C ILE A 309 -8.08 -2.41 23.50
N GLN A 310 -7.63 -3.23 22.54
CA GLN A 310 -8.50 -4.06 21.69
C GLN A 310 -9.39 -4.98 22.55
N LYS A 311 -8.82 -5.68 23.53
CA LYS A 311 -9.58 -6.55 24.46
C LYS A 311 -10.62 -5.77 25.24
N ASP A 312 -10.30 -4.53 25.63
CA ASP A 312 -11.24 -3.66 26.34
C ASP A 312 -12.38 -3.19 25.41
N ILE A 313 -12.07 -2.82 24.17
CA ILE A 313 -13.06 -2.44 23.14
C ILE A 313 -14.00 -3.60 22.78
N GLN A 314 -13.48 -4.82 22.67
CA GLN A 314 -14.26 -6.00 22.28
C GLN A 314 -15.36 -6.38 23.29
N LYS A 315 -15.27 -5.91 24.54
CA LYS A 315 -16.27 -6.17 25.59
C LYS A 315 -17.57 -5.39 25.41
N TYR A 316 -17.59 -4.35 24.56
CA TYR A 316 -18.78 -3.52 24.36
C TYR A 316 -19.82 -4.21 23.49
N ASP A 317 -21.08 -4.22 23.93
CA ASP A 317 -22.24 -4.67 23.13
C ASP A 317 -22.66 -3.58 22.13
N CYS A 318 -22.16 -3.69 20.90
CA CYS A 318 -22.43 -2.79 19.78
C CYS A 318 -22.43 -3.55 18.45
N ASP A 319 -23.11 -3.00 17.46
CA ASP A 319 -23.22 -3.57 16.11
C ASP A 319 -22.02 -3.19 15.24
N ALA A 320 -21.41 -2.03 15.50
CA ALA A 320 -20.25 -1.52 14.79
C ALA A 320 -19.41 -0.56 15.64
N ILE A 321 -18.21 -0.25 15.16
CA ILE A 321 -17.26 0.65 15.80
C ILE A 321 -16.91 1.78 14.84
N ILE A 322 -17.13 3.02 15.25
CA ILE A 322 -16.72 4.23 14.52
C ILE A 322 -15.29 4.59 14.91
N LEU A 323 -14.39 4.67 13.93
CA LEU A 323 -13.04 5.21 14.12
C LEU A 323 -13.06 6.72 13.88
N GLY A 324 -13.48 7.46 14.90
CA GLY A 324 -13.63 8.93 14.93
C GLY A 324 -12.32 9.70 15.15
N CYS A 325 -11.18 9.08 14.88
CA CYS A 325 -9.88 9.74 14.76
C CYS A 325 -9.18 9.17 13.53
N THR A 326 -8.55 10.02 12.74
CA THR A 326 -7.99 9.67 11.43
C THR A 326 -6.81 8.70 11.51
N GLU A 327 -6.20 8.57 12.69
CA GLU A 327 -5.04 7.76 13.02
C GLU A 327 -5.40 6.34 13.46
N LEU A 328 -6.59 6.12 14.03
CA LEU A 328 -7.01 4.81 14.54
C LEU A 328 -7.04 3.68 13.49
N PRO A 329 -7.37 3.93 12.21
CA PRO A 329 -7.30 2.89 11.16
C PRO A 329 -5.90 2.29 10.95
N ILE A 330 -4.84 2.92 11.46
CA ILE A 330 -3.47 2.38 11.41
C ILE A 330 -3.34 1.10 12.26
N VAL A 331 -4.05 1.05 13.39
CA VAL A 331 -3.94 -0.04 14.38
C VAL A 331 -5.22 -0.87 14.53
N TYR A 332 -6.37 -0.36 14.12
CA TYR A 332 -7.66 -1.03 14.27
C TYR A 332 -8.40 -1.21 12.94
N ASN A 333 -9.01 -2.38 12.78
CA ASN A 333 -9.82 -2.76 11.63
C ASN A 333 -10.87 -3.82 12.03
N GLU A 334 -11.67 -4.27 11.07
CA GLU A 334 -12.72 -5.26 11.32
C GLU A 334 -12.16 -6.60 11.80
N ASP A 335 -11.02 -7.03 11.26
CA ASP A 335 -10.41 -8.32 11.57
C ASP A 335 -9.93 -8.39 13.03
N ASN A 336 -9.31 -7.33 13.54
CA ASN A 336 -8.80 -7.32 14.91
C ASN A 336 -9.85 -6.89 15.94
N LEU A 337 -10.76 -5.98 15.62
CA LEU A 337 -11.84 -5.61 16.53
C LEU A 337 -12.97 -6.65 16.57
N GLY A 338 -13.05 -7.55 15.59
CA GLY A 338 -14.07 -8.60 15.52
C GLY A 338 -15.48 -8.08 15.27
N LYS A 339 -15.61 -6.83 14.83
CA LYS A 339 -16.87 -6.12 14.57
C LYS A 339 -16.75 -5.26 13.32
N PRO A 340 -17.85 -4.97 12.61
CA PRO A 340 -17.86 -4.00 11.54
C PRO A 340 -17.28 -2.65 11.98
N VAL A 341 -16.51 -2.02 11.10
CA VAL A 341 -15.81 -0.76 11.38
C VAL A 341 -16.26 0.30 10.39
N VAL A 342 -16.48 1.51 10.91
CA VAL A 342 -16.72 2.72 10.12
C VAL A 342 -15.50 3.62 10.22
N ASP A 343 -14.60 3.48 9.25
CA ASP A 343 -13.44 4.36 9.07
C ASP A 343 -13.90 5.71 8.49
N THR A 344 -13.87 6.74 9.34
CA THR A 344 -14.36 8.08 9.00
C THR A 344 -13.53 8.73 7.89
N THR A 345 -12.21 8.50 7.87
CA THR A 345 -11.29 9.00 6.82
C THR A 345 -11.63 8.42 5.48
N ARG A 346 -11.73 7.08 5.42
CA ARG A 346 -12.02 6.37 4.18
C ARG A 346 -13.41 6.72 3.67
N LEU A 347 -14.39 6.79 4.56
CA LEU A 347 -15.76 7.12 4.20
C LEU A 347 -15.87 8.54 3.61
N LEU A 348 -15.23 9.54 4.23
CA LEU A 348 -15.18 10.90 3.70
C LEU A 348 -14.57 10.96 2.30
N ALA A 349 -13.45 10.26 2.08
CA ALA A 349 -12.77 10.24 0.79
C ALA A 349 -13.64 9.62 -0.31
N HIS A 350 -14.35 8.52 -0.02
CA HIS A 350 -15.26 7.89 -0.97
C HIS A 350 -16.44 8.81 -1.30
N TYR A 351 -17.05 9.41 -0.28
CA TYR A 351 -18.17 10.34 -0.46
C TYR A 351 -17.76 11.58 -1.26
N ALA A 352 -16.60 12.16 -0.97
CA ALA A 352 -16.07 13.30 -1.71
C ALA A 352 -15.82 12.97 -3.18
N LEU A 353 -15.25 11.80 -3.47
CA LEU A 353 -15.02 11.33 -4.84
C LEU A 353 -16.34 11.13 -5.56
N GLN A 354 -17.32 10.48 -4.93
CA GLN A 354 -18.64 10.26 -5.49
C GLN A 354 -19.30 11.60 -5.86
N LEU A 355 -19.37 12.54 -4.92
CA LEU A 355 -19.91 13.89 -5.16
C LEU A 355 -19.20 14.60 -6.33
N ALA A 356 -17.87 14.56 -6.36
CA ALA A 356 -17.10 15.20 -7.44
C ALA A 356 -17.35 14.56 -8.82
N THR A 357 -17.76 13.30 -8.87
CA THR A 357 -18.03 12.57 -10.12
C THR A 357 -19.49 12.62 -10.57
N GLU A 358 -20.44 12.68 -9.64
CA GLU A 358 -21.88 12.61 -9.95
C GLU A 358 -22.41 13.88 -10.64
N GLU A 359 -21.84 15.06 -10.38
CA GLU A 359 -22.20 16.30 -11.07
C GLU A 359 -22.05 16.24 -12.60
N ASN A 360 -21.26 15.29 -13.14
CA ASN A 360 -21.14 15.07 -14.58
C ASN A 360 -22.36 14.37 -15.22
N SER A 361 -23.22 13.73 -14.42
CA SER A 361 -24.34 12.91 -14.93
C SER A 361 -25.60 13.74 -15.19
N SER A 362 -25.73 14.88 -14.51
CA SER A 362 -26.92 15.74 -14.52
C SER A 362 -26.82 16.90 -15.52
N SER A 363 -25.68 17.05 -16.20
CA SER A 363 -25.39 18.16 -17.13
C SER A 363 -25.08 17.68 -18.56
N LYS A 364 -25.55 16.49 -18.96
CA LYS A 364 -25.44 16.00 -20.35
C LYS A 364 -26.80 15.86 -21.01
#